data_AF-A0A6I2XXM7-F1
#
_entry.id   AF-A0A6I2XXM7-F1
#
_cell.length_a   1.000
_cell.length_b   1.000
_cell.length_c   1.000
_cell.angle_alpha   90.00
_cell.angle_beta   90.00
_cell.angle_gamma   90.00
#
_symmetry.space_group_name_H-M   'P 1'
#
loop_
_entity.id
_entity.type
_entity.pdbx_description
1 polymer ?
#
loop_
_entity_poly.entity_id
_entity_poly.type
_entity_poly.pdbx_seq_one_letter_code
_entity_poly.pdbx_strand_id
1 'polypeptide(L)'
;MAIPDARTGSNAPGSAPTLPGLHTSDRGRRQLHSCRSRQSVAESLRDGSADLDSDTVADGDRGHAMITRPQTVKGDDPAGDAGFTLTELLMAMAIFGILMAIVGGAMLSGFSTIRTVISETSDQADVQNSAEWTTRLLRYMDIPTGRTAAIDQLGPTSITFYTYSGTGDRNDVPYKAKVSTIANANGSTSLVSDIWTPTMVAAAWTWPEPAVRRTLLTVPQGVAAPLRLTLATCDTLTECTSVKREIAPAVLGPVSLDVGEVPQSVTITIGNPAEPGTLVTQRVRLVNLG
;
A
#
# COMPACT_ATOMS: atom_id res chain seq x y z
N MET A 1 77.37 -12.53 22.14
CA MET A 1 77.62 -12.84 23.57
C MET A 1 76.40 -12.36 24.35
N ALA A 2 75.75 -13.30 25.04
CA ALA A 2 74.64 -13.18 25.99
C ALA A 2 73.25 -12.69 25.51
N ILE A 3 72.39 -13.70 25.32
CA ILE A 3 70.91 -13.72 25.40
C ILE A 3 70.49 -13.70 26.89
N PRO A 4 69.33 -13.13 27.23
CA PRO A 4 68.27 -13.89 27.92
C PRO A 4 66.90 -13.61 27.26
N ASP A 5 66.01 -14.54 26.89
CA ASP A 5 65.43 -15.75 27.49
C ASP A 5 64.68 -15.54 28.82
N ALA A 6 63.36 -15.34 28.73
CA ALA A 6 62.35 -15.76 29.70
C ALA A 6 60.97 -15.83 29.00
N ARG A 7 60.59 -16.97 28.44
CA ARG A 7 59.78 -18.06 29.04
C ARG A 7 58.36 -17.69 29.50
N THR A 8 57.41 -18.18 28.69
CA THR A 8 56.26 -19.05 29.03
C THR A 8 55.25 -18.65 30.11
N GLY A 9 53.99 -18.51 29.67
CA GLY A 9 52.78 -18.65 30.47
C GLY A 9 51.63 -19.19 29.61
N SER A 10 51.68 -20.49 29.31
CA SER A 10 50.58 -21.30 28.78
C SER A 10 49.51 -21.47 29.87
N ASN A 11 48.23 -21.22 29.56
CA ASN A 11 47.08 -21.85 30.21
C ASN A 11 45.86 -21.80 29.26
N ALA A 12 45.53 -22.94 28.69
CA ALA A 12 44.19 -23.34 28.25
C ALA A 12 43.79 -24.57 29.11
N PRO A 13 42.57 -25.14 29.04
CA PRO A 13 41.26 -24.59 28.69
C PRO A 13 40.25 -24.75 29.85
N GLY A 14 39.27 -23.85 29.96
CA GLY A 14 38.23 -23.89 31.01
C GLY A 14 36.84 -24.18 30.46
N SER A 15 36.44 -25.43 30.60
CA SER A 15 35.14 -26.10 30.45
C SER A 15 33.86 -25.26 30.46
N ALA A 16 32.99 -25.59 29.51
CA ALA A 16 31.57 -25.25 29.48
C ALA A 16 30.76 -25.94 30.60
N PRO A 17 29.68 -25.30 31.09
CA PRO A 17 28.55 -26.01 31.67
C PRO A 17 27.26 -25.81 30.87
N THR A 18 26.82 -26.92 30.29
CA THR A 18 25.45 -27.48 30.20
C THR A 18 24.24 -26.56 30.47
N LEU A 19 23.44 -26.40 29.42
CA LEU A 19 22.04 -25.94 29.40
C LEU A 19 21.11 -26.78 30.30
N PRO A 20 20.10 -26.15 30.92
CA PRO A 20 18.82 -26.80 31.14
C PRO A 20 17.63 -26.00 30.56
N GLY A 21 16.73 -26.73 29.91
CA GLY A 21 15.30 -26.39 29.92
C GLY A 21 14.75 -25.67 28.69
N LEU A 22 14.53 -26.43 27.61
CA LEU A 22 13.45 -26.12 26.67
C LEU A 22 12.11 -26.16 27.42
N HIS A 23 11.52 -25.00 27.70
CA HIS A 23 10.08 -24.86 27.91
C HIS A 23 9.48 -24.21 26.66
N THR A 24 9.00 -25.05 25.76
CA THR A 24 8.06 -24.66 24.69
C THR A 24 6.75 -24.23 25.36
N SER A 25 6.60 -22.92 25.60
CA SER A 25 5.30 -22.36 25.99
C SER A 25 4.54 -21.97 24.73
N ASP A 26 3.69 -22.91 24.34
CA ASP A 26 2.60 -22.79 23.39
C ASP A 26 1.55 -21.78 23.92
N ARG A 27 1.74 -20.48 23.63
CA ARG A 27 0.73 -19.44 23.82
C ARG A 27 0.83 -18.41 22.70
N GLY A 28 -0.16 -18.42 21.81
CA GLY A 28 -0.32 -17.32 20.85
C GLY A 28 -1.04 -17.64 19.54
N ARG A 29 -1.52 -18.86 19.31
CA ARG A 29 -2.47 -19.14 18.22
C ARG A 29 -3.90 -18.82 18.67
N ARG A 30 -4.28 -17.55 18.60
CA ARG A 30 -5.67 -17.08 18.47
C ARG A 30 -5.67 -15.57 18.26
N GLN A 31 -5.84 -15.17 17.00
CA GLN A 31 -6.51 -13.96 16.49
C GLN A 31 -5.88 -13.51 15.18
N LEU A 32 -6.09 -14.30 14.13
CA LEU A 32 -6.05 -13.84 12.74
C LEU A 32 -7.34 -14.31 12.05
N HIS A 33 -8.46 -13.81 12.55
CA HIS A 33 -9.75 -13.87 11.88
C HIS A 33 -10.43 -12.52 12.06
N SER A 34 -9.96 -11.51 11.32
CA SER A 34 -10.77 -10.34 10.92
C SER A 34 -9.90 -9.40 10.08
N CYS A 35 -9.81 -9.67 8.78
CA CYS A 35 -9.56 -8.67 7.72
C CYS A 35 -9.60 -9.35 6.32
N ARG A 36 -10.56 -10.25 6.11
CA ARG A 36 -10.83 -10.85 4.79
C ARG A 36 -12.34 -10.85 4.55
N SER A 37 -12.93 -9.66 4.44
CA SER A 37 -14.37 -9.49 4.23
C SER A 37 -14.75 -8.21 3.47
N ARG A 38 -13.88 -7.69 2.59
CA ARG A 38 -14.27 -6.58 1.69
C ARG A 38 -13.74 -6.67 0.25
N GLN A 39 -13.18 -7.82 -0.15
CA GLN A 39 -12.73 -8.05 -1.53
C GLN A 39 -13.68 -8.90 -2.38
N SER A 40 -14.76 -9.47 -1.81
CA SER A 40 -15.68 -10.34 -2.58
C SER A 40 -16.91 -9.64 -3.17
N VAL A 41 -17.02 -8.31 -3.10
CA VAL A 41 -18.19 -7.58 -3.63
C VAL A 41 -17.92 -6.93 -4.99
N ALA A 42 -16.66 -6.83 -5.42
CA ALA A 42 -16.30 -6.25 -6.72
C ALA A 42 -16.22 -7.27 -7.88
N GLU A 43 -16.37 -8.57 -7.59
CA GLU A 43 -16.19 -9.65 -8.59
C GLU A 43 -17.50 -10.37 -8.95
N SER A 44 -18.63 -10.03 -8.30
CA SER A 44 -19.94 -10.66 -8.54
C SER A 44 -20.81 -9.96 -9.60
N LEU A 45 -20.31 -8.93 -10.28
CA LEU A 45 -21.06 -8.17 -11.29
C LEU A 45 -20.51 -8.29 -12.72
N ARG A 46 -19.63 -9.27 -12.96
CA ARG A 46 -18.95 -9.43 -14.26
C ARG A 46 -19.25 -10.74 -15.02
N ASP A 47 -20.02 -11.65 -14.45
CA ASP A 47 -20.49 -12.87 -15.13
C ASP A 47 -22.03 -12.89 -15.14
N GLY A 48 -22.61 -12.56 -16.29
CA GLY A 48 -24.06 -12.54 -16.48
C GLY A 48 -24.47 -12.11 -17.87
N SER A 49 -23.74 -12.54 -18.90
CA SER A 49 -24.13 -12.38 -20.30
C SER A 49 -23.55 -13.53 -21.11
N ALA A 50 -24.34 -14.59 -21.27
CA ALA A 50 -24.43 -15.43 -22.45
C ALA A 50 -25.41 -16.59 -22.19
N ASP A 51 -26.11 -16.98 -23.24
CA ASP A 51 -26.72 -18.29 -23.47
C ASP A 51 -28.10 -18.58 -22.86
N LEU A 52 -29.14 -18.29 -23.66
CA LEU A 52 -30.37 -19.06 -23.69
C LEU A 52 -30.74 -19.40 -25.15
N ASP A 53 -30.09 -20.45 -25.68
CA ASP A 53 -30.64 -21.35 -26.70
C ASP A 53 -31.83 -22.11 -26.09
N SER A 54 -32.99 -22.12 -26.75
CA SER A 54 -33.45 -23.12 -27.73
C SER A 54 -33.75 -24.50 -27.16
N ASP A 55 -34.95 -24.97 -27.51
CA ASP A 55 -35.43 -26.36 -27.55
C ASP A 55 -36.22 -26.93 -26.35
N THR A 56 -37.56 -26.88 -26.54
CA THR A 56 -38.51 -28.01 -26.59
C THR A 56 -38.28 -29.27 -25.73
N VAL A 57 -39.30 -29.71 -24.99
CA VAL A 57 -40.18 -30.88 -25.30
C VAL A 57 -41.06 -31.25 -24.08
N ALA A 58 -42.36 -31.40 -24.38
CA ALA A 58 -43.42 -32.25 -23.83
C ALA A 58 -43.53 -32.62 -22.32
N ASP A 59 -44.76 -32.45 -21.80
CA ASP A 59 -45.73 -33.54 -21.52
C ASP A 59 -46.47 -33.29 -20.19
N GLY A 60 -47.75 -33.67 -20.13
CA GLY A 60 -48.47 -33.76 -18.85
C GLY A 60 -49.89 -33.20 -18.82
N ASP A 61 -50.75 -33.81 -19.63
CA ASP A 61 -52.21 -33.88 -19.51
C ASP A 61 -52.76 -33.94 -18.05
N ARG A 62 -53.81 -33.17 -17.76
CA ARG A 62 -54.86 -33.46 -16.76
C ARG A 62 -56.03 -32.46 -16.90
N GLY A 63 -57.08 -32.92 -17.57
CA GLY A 63 -58.36 -32.22 -17.63
C GLY A 63 -59.13 -32.23 -16.31
N HIS A 64 -60.01 -31.24 -16.14
CA HIS A 64 -61.31 -31.39 -15.48
C HIS A 64 -62.27 -30.34 -16.05
N ALA A 65 -63.39 -30.83 -16.58
CA ALA A 65 -64.51 -30.05 -17.07
C ALA A 65 -65.30 -29.41 -15.92
N MET A 66 -65.80 -28.19 -16.09
CA MET A 66 -67.19 -27.86 -15.72
C MET A 66 -67.60 -26.41 -16.07
N ILE A 67 -68.81 -26.34 -16.63
CA ILE A 67 -69.83 -25.28 -16.50
C ILE A 67 -69.68 -24.03 -17.37
N THR A 68 -70.38 -24.12 -18.50
CA THR A 68 -70.99 -23.03 -19.25
C THR A 68 -71.97 -22.22 -18.39
N ARG A 69 -71.81 -20.90 -18.36
CA ARG A 69 -72.93 -19.94 -18.29
C ARG A 69 -72.65 -18.75 -19.22
N PRO A 70 -73.61 -18.33 -20.05
CA PRO A 70 -73.48 -17.14 -20.87
C PRO A 70 -73.80 -15.92 -20.00
N GLN A 71 -72.87 -14.96 -19.96
CA GLN A 71 -73.23 -13.59 -19.61
C GLN A 71 -73.16 -12.73 -20.86
N THR A 72 -74.33 -12.56 -21.47
CA THR A 72 -74.69 -11.34 -22.19
C THR A 72 -74.54 -10.16 -21.23
N VAL A 73 -73.47 -9.39 -21.38
CA VAL A 73 -73.47 -7.96 -21.09
C VAL A 73 -73.27 -7.26 -22.42
N LYS A 74 -74.40 -6.85 -22.99
CA LYS A 74 -74.49 -5.82 -24.00
C LYS A 74 -74.11 -4.51 -23.32
N GLY A 75 -72.90 -4.05 -23.59
CA GLY A 75 -72.44 -2.69 -23.33
C GLY A 75 -71.91 -2.15 -24.65
N ASP A 76 -72.82 -1.56 -25.44
CA ASP A 76 -72.47 -0.71 -26.57
C ASP A 76 -71.82 0.56 -26.00
N ASP A 77 -70.50 0.56 -25.84
CA ASP A 77 -69.71 1.79 -25.77
C ASP A 77 -68.85 1.88 -27.04
N PRO A 78 -69.19 2.74 -28.02
CA PRO A 78 -68.27 3.11 -29.07
C PRO A 78 -67.26 4.12 -28.50
N ALA A 79 -66.45 3.68 -27.54
CA ALA A 79 -65.30 4.43 -27.07
C ALA A 79 -64.14 4.16 -28.03
N GLY A 80 -64.22 4.81 -29.20
CA GLY A 80 -63.10 5.17 -30.07
C GLY A 80 -62.03 4.12 -30.27
N ASP A 81 -62.16 3.35 -31.35
CA ASP A 81 -61.01 2.98 -32.19
C ASP A 81 -60.39 4.29 -32.73
N ALA A 82 -59.73 5.05 -31.86
CA ALA A 82 -58.82 6.10 -32.25
C ALA A 82 -57.56 5.37 -32.74
N GLY A 83 -57.59 4.94 -34.01
CA GLY A 83 -56.39 4.52 -34.70
C GLY A 83 -55.33 5.59 -34.49
N PHE A 84 -54.22 5.22 -33.86
CA PHE A 84 -53.07 6.10 -33.62
C PHE A 84 -52.79 6.90 -34.89
N THR A 85 -53.04 8.20 -34.83
CA THR A 85 -52.80 9.05 -36.00
C THR A 85 -51.30 9.09 -36.24
N LEU A 86 -50.85 9.09 -37.51
CA LEU A 86 -49.42 9.11 -37.86
C LEU A 86 -48.67 10.27 -37.16
N THR A 87 -49.39 11.39 -36.93
CA THR A 87 -48.93 12.56 -36.19
C THR A 87 -48.64 12.27 -34.71
N GLU A 88 -49.47 11.47 -34.05
CA GLU A 88 -49.31 11.08 -32.65
C GLU A 88 -48.11 10.14 -32.47
N LEU A 89 -47.86 9.24 -33.43
CA LEU A 89 -46.66 8.40 -33.44
C LEU A 89 -45.38 9.24 -33.64
N LEU A 90 -45.40 10.23 -34.55
CA LEU A 90 -44.29 11.16 -34.74
C LEU A 90 -44.00 11.99 -33.49
N MET A 91 -45.05 12.47 -32.80
CA MET A 91 -44.90 13.24 -31.57
C MET A 91 -44.37 12.37 -30.42
N ALA A 92 -44.83 11.12 -30.30
CA ALA A 92 -44.31 10.17 -29.33
C ALA A 92 -42.81 9.87 -29.55
N MET A 93 -42.38 9.66 -30.80
CA MET A 93 -40.96 9.45 -31.12
C MET A 93 -40.11 10.69 -30.84
N ALA A 94 -40.61 11.90 -31.11
CA ALA A 94 -39.90 13.14 -30.83
C ALA A 94 -39.72 13.37 -29.32
N ILE A 95 -40.78 13.17 -28.52
CA ILE A 95 -40.71 13.29 -27.06
C ILE A 95 -39.78 12.20 -26.50
N PHE A 96 -39.89 10.97 -26.99
CA PHE A 96 -39.03 9.88 -26.55
C PHE A 96 -37.55 10.14 -26.87
N GLY A 97 -37.23 10.70 -28.04
CA GLY A 97 -35.87 11.08 -28.43
C GLY A 97 -35.27 12.15 -27.51
N ILE A 98 -36.06 13.18 -27.15
CA ILE A 98 -35.62 14.23 -26.22
C ILE A 98 -35.39 13.65 -24.81
N LEU A 99 -36.29 12.78 -24.34
CA LEU A 99 -36.14 12.12 -23.04
C LEU A 99 -34.89 11.23 -23.00
N MET A 100 -34.63 10.46 -24.06
CA MET A 100 -33.40 9.67 -24.19
C MET A 100 -32.14 10.53 -24.21
N ALA A 101 -32.16 11.69 -24.87
CA ALA A 101 -31.01 12.61 -24.89
C ALA A 101 -30.70 13.18 -23.49
N ILE A 102 -31.73 13.53 -22.71
CA ILE A 102 -31.57 14.02 -21.34
C ILE A 102 -31.02 12.92 -20.43
N VAL A 103 -31.57 11.71 -20.51
CA VAL A 103 -31.09 10.54 -19.73
C VAL A 103 -29.66 10.17 -20.11
N GLY A 104 -29.34 10.15 -21.41
CA GLY A 104 -27.99 9.89 -21.91
C GLY A 104 -26.98 10.93 -21.43
N GLY A 105 -27.33 12.21 -21.47
CA GLY A 105 -26.49 13.30 -20.94
C GLY A 105 -26.26 13.21 -19.43
N ALA A 106 -27.30 12.89 -18.66
CA ALA A 106 -27.20 12.69 -17.22
C ALA A 106 -26.31 11.48 -16.86
N MET A 107 -26.42 10.37 -17.61
CA MET A 107 -25.55 9.21 -17.42
C MET A 107 -24.08 9.53 -17.74
N LEU A 108 -23.80 10.22 -18.86
CA LEU A 108 -22.44 10.66 -19.23
C LEU A 108 -21.81 11.57 -18.16
N SER A 109 -22.60 12.50 -17.61
CA SER A 109 -22.17 13.36 -16.49
C SER A 109 -21.86 12.54 -15.23
N GLY A 110 -22.75 11.61 -14.85
CA GLY A 110 -22.54 10.71 -13.71
C GLY A 110 -21.28 9.85 -13.82
N PHE A 111 -20.97 9.33 -15.02
CA PHE A 111 -19.77 8.53 -15.25
C PHE A 111 -18.47 9.34 -15.08
N SER A 112 -18.47 10.61 -15.45
CA SER A 112 -17.30 11.47 -15.28
C SER A 112 -16.97 11.70 -13.79
N THR A 113 -17.99 11.98 -12.97
CA THR A 113 -17.85 12.15 -11.51
C THR A 113 -17.39 10.87 -10.82
N ILE A 114 -17.93 9.72 -11.23
CA ILE A 114 -17.54 8.41 -10.65
C ILE A 114 -16.07 8.09 -10.95
N ARG A 115 -15.58 8.38 -12.17
CA ARG A 115 -14.17 8.15 -12.51
C ARG A 115 -13.21 8.99 -11.67
N THR A 116 -13.55 10.25 -11.40
CA THR A 116 -12.75 11.14 -10.55
C THR A 116 -12.67 10.62 -9.12
N VAL A 117 -13.81 10.24 -8.52
CA VAL A 117 -13.86 9.73 -7.14
C VAL A 117 -13.11 8.39 -6.99
N ILE A 118 -13.20 7.51 -7.98
CA ILE A 118 -12.46 6.24 -7.96
C ILE A 118 -10.95 6.48 -8.02
N SER A 119 -10.48 7.45 -8.83
CA SER A 119 -9.07 7.81 -8.93
C SER A 119 -8.53 8.33 -7.60
N GLU A 120 -9.22 9.30 -6.99
CA GLU A 120 -8.82 9.90 -5.71
C GLU A 120 -8.78 8.85 -4.58
N THR A 121 -9.73 7.90 -4.58
CA THR A 121 -9.77 6.82 -3.59
C THR A 121 -8.61 5.84 -3.77
N SER A 122 -8.23 5.53 -5.00
CA SER A 122 -7.09 4.66 -5.30
C SER A 122 -5.77 5.29 -4.88
N ASP A 123 -5.57 6.56 -5.21
CA ASP A 123 -4.34 7.28 -4.86
C ASP A 123 -4.19 7.42 -3.34
N GLN A 124 -5.28 7.69 -2.62
CA GLN A 124 -5.26 7.74 -1.16
C GLN A 124 -4.89 6.39 -0.53
N ALA A 125 -5.39 5.28 -1.07
CA ALA A 125 -5.05 3.94 -0.60
C ALA A 125 -3.56 3.62 -0.85
N ASP A 126 -3.04 3.97 -2.02
CA ASP A 126 -1.62 3.76 -2.37
C ASP A 126 -0.69 4.60 -1.49
N VAL A 127 -1.06 5.85 -1.19
CA VAL A 127 -0.29 6.68 -0.26
C VAL A 127 -0.28 6.10 1.15
N GLN A 128 -1.42 5.64 1.66
CA GLN A 128 -1.49 5.03 2.99
C GLN A 128 -0.65 3.75 3.08
N ASN A 129 -0.76 2.87 2.07
CA ASN A 129 0.05 1.66 1.97
C ASN A 129 1.55 1.98 1.88
N SER A 130 1.92 3.02 1.14
CA SER A 130 3.30 3.50 1.01
C SER A 130 3.87 4.02 2.33
N ALA A 131 3.06 4.79 3.06
CA ALA A 131 3.43 5.35 4.35
C ALA A 131 3.56 4.26 5.42
N GLU A 132 2.63 3.30 5.47
CA GLU A 132 2.72 2.15 6.37
C GLU A 132 3.97 1.31 6.09
N TRP A 133 4.23 1.00 4.82
CA TRP A 133 5.43 0.28 4.42
C TRP A 133 6.70 0.99 4.88
N THR A 134 6.83 2.28 4.58
CA THR A 134 8.01 3.09 4.93
C THR A 134 8.18 3.20 6.44
N THR A 135 7.10 3.43 7.19
CA THR A 135 7.11 3.50 8.64
C THR A 135 7.50 2.18 9.28
N ARG A 136 7.07 1.04 8.72
CA ARG A 136 7.51 -0.28 9.18
C ARG A 136 9.01 -0.45 9.03
N LEU A 137 9.60 -0.05 7.89
CA LEU A 137 11.05 -0.11 7.69
C LEU A 137 11.79 0.74 8.73
N LEU A 138 11.35 1.99 8.91
CA LEU A 138 11.98 2.97 9.80
C LEU A 138 11.89 2.59 11.28
N ARG A 139 10.79 1.96 11.72
CA ARG A 139 10.58 1.57 13.12
C ARG A 139 11.60 0.52 13.59
N TYR A 140 12.09 -0.34 12.69
CA TYR A 140 13.09 -1.37 12.99
C TYR A 140 14.49 -0.97 12.49
N MET A 141 14.71 0.31 12.27
CA MET A 141 16.04 0.82 11.96
C MET A 141 16.98 0.60 13.15
N ASP A 142 18.20 0.16 12.86
CA ASP A 142 19.21 -0.16 13.88
C ASP A 142 20.62 -0.09 13.26
N ILE A 143 21.67 -0.10 14.10
CA ILE A 143 23.08 -0.11 13.72
C ILE A 143 23.58 -1.56 13.66
N PRO A 144 23.80 -2.13 12.47
CA PRO A 144 24.31 -3.50 12.38
C PRO A 144 25.77 -3.58 12.83
N THR A 145 26.19 -4.78 13.26
CA THR A 145 27.58 -5.05 13.66
C THR A 145 28.57 -4.63 12.56
N GLY A 146 29.58 -3.85 12.94
CA GLY A 146 30.59 -3.33 12.01
C GLY A 146 30.22 -2.02 11.32
N ARG A 147 29.08 -1.39 11.67
CA ARG A 147 28.70 -0.05 11.25
C ARG A 147 28.65 0.91 12.44
N THR A 148 28.74 2.21 12.12
CA THR A 148 28.74 3.30 13.11
C THR A 148 27.48 4.15 13.07
N ALA A 149 26.64 3.99 12.03
CA ALA A 149 25.43 4.75 11.84
C ALA A 149 24.33 3.86 11.25
N ALA A 150 23.09 4.07 11.69
CA ALA A 150 21.93 3.37 11.16
C ALA A 150 21.42 3.98 9.85
N ILE A 151 21.57 5.29 9.69
CA ILE A 151 21.30 6.01 8.44
C ILE A 151 22.63 6.16 7.70
N ASP A 152 22.71 5.54 6.52
CA ASP A 152 23.89 5.57 5.65
C ASP A 152 23.92 6.87 4.83
N GLN A 153 22.77 7.21 4.24
CA GLN A 153 22.61 8.42 3.42
C GLN A 153 21.23 9.03 3.59
N LEU A 154 21.16 10.36 3.58
CA LEU A 154 19.94 11.13 3.68
C LEU A 154 19.96 12.25 2.62
N GLY A 155 18.85 12.41 1.90
CA GLY A 155 18.65 13.39 0.84
C GLY A 155 17.21 13.91 0.85
N PRO A 156 16.89 14.95 0.06
CA PRO A 156 15.57 15.58 0.07
C PRO A 156 14.43 14.62 -0.27
N THR A 157 14.70 13.65 -1.15
CA THR A 157 13.73 12.70 -1.69
C THR A 157 14.25 11.26 -1.64
N SER A 158 15.24 11.00 -0.78
CA SER A 158 15.78 9.66 -0.60
C SER A 158 16.41 9.47 0.77
N ILE A 159 16.21 8.30 1.37
CA ILE A 159 16.89 7.88 2.60
C ILE A 159 17.38 6.45 2.41
N THR A 160 18.62 6.19 2.83
CA THR A 160 19.24 4.87 2.85
C THR A 160 19.65 4.54 4.28
N PHE A 161 19.20 3.40 4.79
CA PHE A 161 19.37 3.01 6.19
C PHE A 161 19.39 1.49 6.35
N TYR A 162 19.81 1.05 7.53
CA TYR A 162 19.81 -0.36 7.91
C TYR A 162 18.60 -0.68 8.77
N THR A 163 17.95 -1.82 8.53
CA THR A 163 16.73 -2.22 9.25
C THR A 163 16.66 -3.73 9.44
N TYR A 164 16.14 -4.15 10.59
CA TYR A 164 15.80 -5.55 10.88
C TYR A 164 14.32 -5.86 10.57
N SER A 165 13.62 -4.96 9.88
CA SER A 165 12.25 -5.21 9.46
C SER A 165 12.20 -6.43 8.54
N GLY A 166 11.30 -7.39 8.83
CA GLY A 166 11.11 -8.63 8.06
C GLY A 166 10.55 -8.41 6.65
N THR A 167 11.33 -7.78 5.77
CA THR A 167 11.07 -7.65 4.34
C THR A 167 11.73 -8.74 3.51
N GLY A 168 12.63 -9.53 4.10
CA GLY A 168 13.17 -10.74 3.49
C GLY A 168 12.84 -11.97 4.33
N ASP A 169 13.40 -13.11 3.93
CA ASP A 169 13.04 -14.43 4.48
C ASP A 169 13.54 -14.67 5.91
N ARG A 170 14.39 -13.77 6.42
CA ARG A 170 15.07 -13.90 7.72
C ARG A 170 14.81 -12.67 8.58
N ASN A 171 14.47 -12.90 9.85
CA ASN A 171 14.13 -11.84 10.82
C ASN A 171 15.33 -11.43 11.70
N ASP A 172 16.46 -12.13 11.60
CA ASP A 172 17.65 -12.01 12.43
C ASP A 172 18.85 -11.37 11.70
N VAL A 173 18.60 -10.74 10.55
CA VAL A 173 19.64 -10.18 9.69
C VAL A 173 19.38 -8.71 9.37
N PRO A 174 20.42 -7.88 9.27
CA PRO A 174 20.26 -6.46 8.98
C PRO A 174 20.11 -6.21 7.49
N TYR A 175 18.92 -5.88 7.02
CA TYR A 175 18.71 -5.43 5.64
C TYR A 175 19.23 -4.02 5.45
N LYS A 176 19.67 -3.69 4.24
CA LYS A 176 19.85 -2.31 3.80
C LYS A 176 18.62 -1.93 2.99
N ALA A 177 18.01 -0.81 3.32
CA ALA A 177 16.83 -0.29 2.65
C ALA A 177 17.12 1.11 2.11
N LYS A 178 16.63 1.39 0.90
CA LYS A 178 16.62 2.72 0.31
C LYS A 178 15.20 3.05 -0.12
N VAL A 179 14.65 4.11 0.44
CA VAL A 179 13.38 4.69 -0.02
C VAL A 179 13.74 5.93 -0.81
N SER A 180 13.35 6.00 -2.08
CA SER A 180 13.73 7.11 -2.96
C SER A 180 12.72 7.39 -4.06
N THR A 181 12.75 8.59 -4.61
CA THR A 181 11.98 8.96 -5.81
C THR A 181 12.79 8.73 -7.07
N ILE A 182 12.20 8.10 -8.07
CA ILE A 182 12.78 7.94 -9.41
C ILE A 182 11.89 8.61 -10.46
N ALA A 183 12.52 9.25 -11.45
CA ALA A 183 11.81 9.73 -12.63
C ALA A 183 11.64 8.57 -13.63
N ASN A 184 10.43 8.40 -14.15
CA ASN A 184 10.12 7.40 -15.16
C ASN A 184 10.24 7.99 -16.56
N ALA A 185 10.38 7.12 -17.56
CA ALA A 185 10.51 7.52 -18.96
C ALA A 185 9.29 8.29 -19.51
N ASN A 186 8.11 8.08 -18.93
CA ASN A 186 6.87 8.80 -19.27
C ASN A 186 6.75 10.15 -18.55
N GLY A 187 7.79 10.62 -17.85
CA GLY A 187 7.80 11.87 -17.11
C GLY A 187 7.11 11.81 -15.74
N SER A 188 6.50 10.68 -15.37
CA SER A 188 5.93 10.48 -14.03
C SER A 188 7.05 10.28 -12.99
N THR A 189 6.74 10.48 -11.71
CA THR A 189 7.70 10.23 -10.63
C THR A 189 7.18 9.10 -9.75
N SER A 190 7.99 8.06 -9.54
CA SER A 190 7.64 6.96 -8.64
C SER A 190 8.43 7.03 -7.34
N LEU A 191 7.75 6.83 -6.23
CA LEU A 191 8.34 6.46 -4.96
C LEU A 191 8.64 4.95 -4.99
N VAL A 192 9.90 4.59 -4.77
CA VAL A 192 10.35 3.19 -4.74
C VAL A 192 11.07 2.87 -3.44
N SER A 193 11.01 1.60 -3.07
CA SER A 193 11.77 0.99 -1.98
C SER A 193 12.67 -0.10 -2.56
N ASP A 194 13.98 0.08 -2.43
CA ASP A 194 15.00 -0.89 -2.78
C ASP A 194 15.51 -1.57 -1.51
N ILE A 195 15.45 -2.91 -1.45
CA ILE A 195 15.90 -3.70 -0.30
C ILE A 195 17.03 -4.63 -0.74
N TRP A 196 18.18 -4.55 -0.05
CA TRP A 196 19.30 -5.46 -0.24
C TRP A 196 19.33 -6.50 0.88
N THR A 197 19.42 -7.77 0.49
CA THR A 197 19.58 -8.89 1.41
C THR A 197 21.03 -8.96 1.90
N PRO A 198 21.26 -9.04 3.22
CA PRO A 198 22.61 -9.11 3.76
C PRO A 198 23.25 -10.48 3.50
N THR A 199 24.56 -10.47 3.29
CA THR A 199 25.43 -11.66 3.23
C THR A 199 26.57 -11.47 4.23
N MET A 200 26.84 -12.49 5.05
CA MET A 200 27.95 -12.46 5.99
C MET A 200 29.25 -12.89 5.30
N VAL A 201 30.25 -12.01 5.30
CA VAL A 201 31.58 -12.25 4.70
C VAL A 201 32.63 -11.85 5.72
N ALA A 202 33.53 -12.78 6.08
CA ALA A 202 34.61 -12.55 7.06
C ALA A 202 34.12 -11.90 8.37
N ALA A 203 33.01 -12.40 8.94
CA ALA A 203 32.36 -11.89 10.15
C ALA A 203 31.80 -10.46 10.07
N ALA A 204 31.66 -9.89 8.86
CA ALA A 204 31.00 -8.61 8.61
C ALA A 204 29.80 -8.76 7.68
N TRP A 205 28.79 -7.91 7.86
CA TRP A 205 27.65 -7.86 6.95
C TRP A 205 27.97 -7.06 5.69
N THR A 206 27.63 -7.63 4.54
CA THR A 206 27.74 -7.02 3.22
C THR A 206 26.38 -7.07 2.51
N TRP A 207 26.13 -6.13 1.59
CA TRP A 207 24.86 -6.00 0.88
C TRP A 207 25.12 -6.02 -0.62
N PRO A 208 25.35 -7.21 -1.21
CA PRO A 208 25.63 -7.33 -2.63
C PRO A 208 24.41 -6.91 -3.47
N GLU A 209 24.67 -6.40 -4.66
CA GLU A 209 23.63 -6.15 -5.67
C GLU A 209 23.15 -7.47 -6.31
N PRO A 210 21.91 -7.54 -6.83
CA PRO A 210 20.93 -6.45 -6.96
C PRO A 210 20.00 -6.30 -5.75
N ALA A 211 19.44 -5.10 -5.59
CA ALA A 211 18.34 -4.86 -4.65
C ALA A 211 17.01 -5.39 -5.22
N VAL A 212 16.12 -5.83 -4.34
CA VAL A 212 14.72 -6.09 -4.68
C VAL A 212 13.96 -4.76 -4.62
N ARG A 213 13.44 -4.32 -5.77
CA ARG A 213 12.69 -3.07 -5.91
C ARG A 213 11.20 -3.29 -5.77
N ARG A 214 10.56 -2.41 -5.01
CA ARG A 214 9.09 -2.27 -4.93
C ARG A 214 8.69 -0.84 -5.27
N THR A 215 7.75 -0.68 -6.20
CA THR A 215 7.07 0.61 -6.43
C THR A 215 6.00 0.79 -5.36
N LEU A 216 6.02 1.94 -4.69
CA LEU A 216 5.09 2.26 -3.60
C LEU A 216 3.96 3.17 -4.10
N LEU A 217 4.35 4.27 -4.78
CA LEU A 217 3.43 5.27 -5.31
C LEU A 217 3.97 5.78 -6.64
N THR A 218 3.09 6.12 -7.58
CA THR A 218 3.47 6.83 -8.80
C THR A 218 2.61 8.06 -8.95
N VAL A 219 3.24 9.24 -9.04
CA VAL A 219 2.55 10.51 -9.27
C VAL A 219 2.72 10.97 -10.72
N PRO A 220 1.72 11.65 -11.31
CA PRO A 220 1.78 12.15 -12.68
C PRO A 220 2.95 13.11 -12.95
N GLN A 221 3.22 13.35 -14.23
CA GLN A 221 4.25 14.31 -14.67
C GLN A 221 3.94 15.73 -14.18
N GLY A 222 5.00 16.49 -13.89
CA GLY A 222 4.88 17.92 -13.51
C GLY A 222 4.53 18.15 -12.04
N VAL A 223 4.33 17.08 -11.28
CA VAL A 223 4.14 17.11 -9.83
C VAL A 223 5.50 17.14 -9.12
N ALA A 224 5.63 17.93 -8.06
CA ALA A 224 6.83 17.92 -7.22
C ALA A 224 7.06 16.54 -6.57
N ALA A 225 8.28 16.29 -6.08
CA ALA A 225 8.64 14.96 -5.57
C ALA A 225 7.63 14.40 -4.54
N PRO A 226 7.18 13.15 -4.69
CA PRO A 226 6.13 12.56 -3.85
C PRO A 226 6.61 12.17 -2.44
N LEU A 227 7.87 12.46 -2.11
CA LEU A 227 8.49 12.17 -0.83
C LEU A 227 9.23 13.41 -0.32
N ARG A 228 9.01 13.74 0.95
CA ARG A 228 9.83 14.69 1.70
C ARG A 228 10.25 14.07 3.02
N LEU A 229 11.47 14.40 3.45
CA LEU A 229 12.12 13.81 4.61
C LEU A 229 12.70 14.91 5.50
N THR A 230 12.45 14.81 6.80
CA THR A 230 13.10 15.63 7.82
C THR A 230 13.57 14.71 8.94
N LEU A 231 14.83 14.81 9.33
CA LEU A 231 15.40 14.08 10.45
C LEU A 231 15.45 14.97 11.68
N ALA A 232 14.84 14.55 12.79
CA ALA A 232 15.00 15.19 14.08
C ALA A 232 16.03 14.44 14.93
N THR A 233 16.91 15.19 15.56
CA THR A 233 17.98 14.72 16.44
C THR A 233 17.77 15.24 17.86
N CYS A 234 18.33 14.54 18.83
CA CYS A 234 18.28 14.90 20.25
C CYS A 234 19.66 14.77 20.90
N ASP A 235 19.82 15.41 22.06
CA ASP A 235 21.05 15.34 22.85
C ASP A 235 20.96 14.21 23.88
N THR A 236 21.92 13.29 23.85
CA THR A 236 22.02 12.19 24.82
C THR A 236 22.28 12.68 26.23
N LEU A 237 22.93 13.84 26.41
CA LEU A 237 23.17 14.43 27.73
C LEU A 237 21.89 14.90 28.42
N THR A 238 20.81 15.08 27.66
CA THR A 238 19.49 15.52 28.16
C THR A 238 18.45 14.41 28.12
N GLU A 239 18.91 13.15 28.02
CA GLU A 239 18.06 11.95 27.89
C GLU A 239 17.04 12.06 26.74
N CYS A 240 17.38 12.81 25.69
CA CYS A 240 16.51 13.02 24.53
C CYS A 240 15.08 13.49 24.87
N THR A 241 14.94 14.28 25.94
CA THR A 241 13.65 14.84 26.39
C THR A 241 13.07 15.87 25.41
N SER A 242 13.91 16.48 24.57
CA SER A 242 13.50 17.46 23.55
C SER A 242 14.24 17.27 22.22
N VAL A 243 13.66 17.79 21.14
CA VAL A 243 14.33 17.87 19.84
C VAL A 243 15.40 18.96 19.93
N LYS A 244 16.63 18.61 19.60
CA LYS A 244 17.75 19.56 19.55
C LYS A 244 17.82 20.24 18.19
N ARG A 245 17.75 19.44 17.11
CA ARG A 245 17.92 19.94 15.74
C ARG A 245 17.10 19.14 14.74
N GLU A 246 16.46 19.85 13.82
CA GLU A 246 15.83 19.27 12.63
C GLU A 246 16.73 19.48 11.40
N ILE A 247 16.93 18.41 10.64
CA ILE A 247 17.79 18.35 9.47
C ILE A 247 16.90 18.05 8.27
N ALA A 248 16.74 19.05 7.41
CA ALA A 248 16.10 18.93 6.10
C ALA A 248 17.20 18.89 5.02
N PRO A 249 17.59 17.70 4.53
CA PRO A 249 18.70 17.53 3.60
C PRO A 249 18.40 18.22 2.26
N ALA A 250 19.30 19.09 1.79
CA ALA A 250 19.21 19.68 0.45
C ALA A 250 19.88 18.80 -0.64
N VAL A 251 20.86 18.00 -0.24
CA VAL A 251 21.65 17.13 -1.12
C VAL A 251 21.74 15.75 -0.48
N LEU A 252 21.82 14.70 -1.30
CA LEU A 252 22.05 13.34 -0.82
C LEU A 252 23.48 13.22 -0.25
N GLY A 253 23.60 12.83 1.01
CA GLY A 253 24.90 12.61 1.64
C GLY A 253 24.80 11.90 2.99
N PRO A 254 25.93 11.58 3.63
CA PRO A 254 25.93 11.04 4.98
C PRO A 254 25.35 12.06 5.96
N VAL A 255 24.69 11.58 7.02
CA VAL A 255 24.16 12.44 8.07
C VAL A 255 25.31 12.94 8.95
N SER A 256 25.48 14.26 9.04
CA SER A 256 26.42 14.88 9.98
C SER A 256 25.72 15.14 11.31
N LEU A 257 26.18 14.48 12.38
CA LEU A 257 25.69 14.66 13.74
C LEU A 257 26.76 15.35 14.59
N ASP A 258 26.33 16.25 15.48
CA ASP A 258 27.28 16.89 16.41
C ASP A 258 27.60 15.91 17.56
N VAL A 259 28.67 16.17 18.31
CA VAL A 259 29.05 15.31 19.45
C VAL A 259 27.91 15.27 20.47
N GLY A 260 27.49 14.06 20.85
CA GLY A 260 26.37 13.82 21.77
C GLY A 260 24.99 13.84 21.11
N GLU A 261 24.89 14.08 19.81
CA GLU A 261 23.62 13.99 19.09
C GLU A 261 23.34 12.57 18.58
N VAL A 262 22.08 12.15 18.72
CA VAL A 262 21.58 10.92 18.13
C VAL A 262 20.29 11.16 17.34
N PRO A 263 20.03 10.37 16.28
CA PRO A 263 18.76 10.39 15.56
C PRO A 263 17.59 10.03 16.49
N GLN A 264 16.58 10.89 16.59
CA GLN A 264 15.42 10.68 17.47
C GLN A 264 14.17 10.24 16.69
N SER A 265 13.89 10.91 15.58
CA SER A 265 12.71 10.62 14.76
C SER A 265 12.89 11.08 13.33
N VAL A 266 12.27 10.37 12.38
CA VAL A 266 12.16 10.81 10.98
C VAL A 266 10.72 11.23 10.72
N THR A 267 10.53 12.43 10.21
CA THR A 267 9.26 12.86 9.62
C THR A 267 9.30 12.56 8.13
N ILE A 268 8.35 11.75 7.67
CA ILE A 268 8.14 11.43 6.27
C ILE A 268 6.82 12.04 5.81
N THR A 269 6.83 12.69 4.66
CA THR A 269 5.59 13.12 3.98
C THR A 269 5.56 12.44 2.62
N ILE A 270 4.51 11.65 2.37
CA ILE A 270 4.30 10.92 1.12
C ILE A 270 2.97 11.34 0.52
N GLY A 271 2.92 11.52 -0.80
CA GLY A 271 1.68 11.76 -1.54
C GLY A 271 1.88 12.67 -2.75
N ASN A 272 0.78 13.11 -3.35
CA ASN A 272 0.81 14.07 -4.45
C ASN A 272 0.80 15.50 -3.89
N PRO A 273 1.91 16.26 -3.95
CA PRO A 273 1.94 17.64 -3.44
C PRO A 273 1.04 18.62 -4.20
N ALA A 274 0.57 18.29 -5.40
CA ALA A 274 -0.45 19.07 -6.09
C ALA A 274 -1.85 18.87 -5.49
N GLU A 275 -2.06 17.80 -4.72
CA GLU A 275 -3.32 17.43 -4.09
C GLU A 275 -3.13 17.24 -2.58
N PRO A 276 -3.19 18.31 -1.77
CA PRO A 276 -2.86 18.28 -0.35
C PRO A 276 -3.67 17.26 0.47
N GLY A 277 -4.90 16.93 0.04
CA GLY A 277 -5.75 15.93 0.68
C GLY A 277 -5.21 14.50 0.59
N THR A 278 -4.28 14.23 -0.31
CA THR A 278 -3.63 12.92 -0.47
C THR A 278 -2.33 12.81 0.34
N LEU A 279 -1.84 13.91 0.94
CA LEU A 279 -0.57 13.91 1.66
C LEU A 279 -0.71 13.22 3.03
N VAL A 280 0.11 12.20 3.25
CA VAL A 280 0.25 11.54 4.54
C VAL A 280 1.59 11.95 5.15
N THR A 281 1.53 12.64 6.29
CA THR A 281 2.71 12.98 7.08
C THR A 281 2.75 12.13 8.33
N GLN A 282 3.86 11.42 8.54
CA GLN A 282 4.07 10.56 9.70
C GLN A 282 5.42 10.88 10.32
N ARG A 283 5.43 10.97 11.65
CA ARG A 283 6.66 11.09 12.45
C ARG A 283 6.96 9.76 13.11
N VAL A 284 8.03 9.12 12.68
CA VAL A 284 8.46 7.81 13.18
C VAL A 284 9.57 8.00 14.21
N ARG A 285 9.33 7.59 15.46
CA ARG A 285 10.37 7.58 16.51
C ARG A 285 11.34 6.43 16.27
N LEU A 286 12.63 6.70 16.43
CA LEU A 286 13.74 5.77 16.22
C LEU A 286 14.15 5.17 17.57
N VAL A 287 13.29 4.32 18.13
CA VAL A 287 13.42 3.84 19.51
C VAL A 287 14.64 2.94 19.75
N ASN A 288 15.23 2.36 18.70
CA ASN A 288 16.39 1.48 18.84
C ASN A 288 17.73 2.23 18.76
N LEU A 289 17.73 3.53 18.50
CA LEU A 289 18.95 4.33 18.28
C LEU A 289 19.32 5.26 19.44
N GLY A 290 18.56 5.22 20.53
CA GLY A 290 18.75 6.06 21.72
C GLY A 290 19.13 5.26 22.96
#